data_AF-A0A7S1BXK7-F1
#
_entry.id   AF-A0A7S1BXK7-F1
#
_cell.length_a   1.000
_cell.length_b   1.000
_cell.length_c   1.000
_cell.angle_alpha   90.00
_cell.angle_beta   90.00
_cell.angle_gamma   90.00
#
_symmetry.space_group_name_H-M   'P 1'
#
loop_
_entity.id
_entity.type
_entity.pdbx_description
1 polymer ?
#
loop_
_entity_poly.entity_id
_entity_poly.type
_entity_poly.pdbx_seq_one_letter_code
_entity_poly.pdbx_strand_id
1 'polypeptide(L)'
;REGQSVGDMLTMREAEVPSSNGEPAGDRVPWASVYNGPYDIIFGHDAKRGLQKYHFDYCPNGVDNLEKRTATPEVERGYAMGLDTGCVYGKCLTGYLLPQKKIFQVPASMTYCQPDSG
;
A
#
# COMPACT_ATOMS: atom_id res chain seq x y z
N ARG A 1 0.98 -3.75 -29.00
CA ARG A 1 0.58 -3.52 -27.59
C ARG A 1 0.27 -4.89 -27.02
N GLU A 2 1.25 -5.51 -26.37
CA GLU A 2 1.09 -6.81 -25.73
C GLU A 2 0.03 -6.67 -24.64
N GLY A 3 -0.97 -7.55 -24.67
CA GLY A 3 -2.10 -7.50 -23.75
C GLY A 3 -1.61 -7.78 -22.33
N GLN A 4 -1.75 -6.80 -21.44
CA GLN A 4 -1.58 -7.03 -20.01
C GLN A 4 -2.59 -8.10 -19.59
N SER A 5 -2.13 -9.26 -19.12
CA SER A 5 -3.06 -10.30 -18.67
C SER A 5 -3.75 -9.81 -17.39
N VAL A 6 -5.04 -10.15 -17.25
CA VAL A 6 -5.82 -9.80 -16.05
C VAL A 6 -5.17 -10.39 -14.79
N GLY A 7 -4.54 -11.56 -14.90
CA GLY A 7 -3.79 -12.20 -13.82
C GLY A 7 -2.60 -11.35 -13.36
N ASP A 8 -1.82 -10.81 -14.30
CA ASP A 8 -0.66 -9.97 -13.98
C ASP A 8 -1.09 -8.64 -13.34
N MET A 9 -2.23 -8.08 -13.75
CA MET A 9 -2.78 -6.87 -13.12
C MET A 9 -3.23 -7.08 -11.67
N LEU A 10 -3.49 -8.31 -11.25
CA LEU A 10 -3.87 -8.64 -9.88
C LEU A 10 -2.63 -8.91 -9.00
N THR A 11 -1.59 -9.51 -9.56
CA THR A 11 -0.36 -9.85 -8.84
C THR A 11 0.61 -8.67 -8.70
N MET A 12 0.55 -7.65 -9.57
CA MET A 12 1.38 -6.42 -9.46
C MET A 12 1.21 -5.63 -8.14
N ARG A 13 0.22 -6.01 -7.32
CA ARG A 13 -0.12 -5.38 -6.03
C ARG A 13 0.49 -6.12 -4.84
N GLU A 14 1.05 -7.29 -5.10
CA GLU A 14 1.44 -8.27 -4.09
C GLU A 14 2.96 -8.46 -4.11
N ALA A 15 3.56 -8.58 -2.93
CA ALA A 15 4.94 -8.98 -2.73
C ALA A 15 4.98 -10.42 -2.20
N GLU A 16 5.96 -11.18 -2.66
CA GLU A 16 6.26 -12.50 -2.13
C GLU A 16 7.10 -12.35 -0.86
N VAL A 17 6.66 -12.97 0.24
CA VAL A 17 7.43 -13.00 1.48
C VAL A 17 8.28 -14.26 1.47
N PRO A 18 9.61 -14.18 1.67
CA PRO A 18 10.45 -15.37 1.76
C PRO A 18 9.97 -16.27 2.90
N SER A 19 9.64 -17.53 2.58
CA SER A 19 9.24 -18.51 3.58
C SER A 19 10.45 -18.86 4.45
N SER A 20 10.36 -18.66 5.76
CA SER A 20 11.40 -19.14 6.68
C SER A 20 11.31 -20.67 6.76
N ASN A 21 12.38 -21.38 6.37
CA ASN A 21 12.61 -22.82 6.58
C ASN A 21 11.89 -23.81 5.64
N GLY A 22 12.00 -23.64 4.31
CA GLY A 22 11.70 -24.72 3.35
C GLY A 22 10.22 -25.05 3.15
N GLU A 23 9.32 -24.24 3.71
CA GLU A 23 7.90 -24.20 3.40
C GLU A 23 7.68 -23.64 1.98
N PRO A 24 6.58 -24.02 1.28
CA PRO A 24 6.25 -23.48 -0.03
C PRO A 24 6.21 -21.94 -0.03
N ALA A 25 6.36 -21.33 -1.22
CA ALA A 25 6.43 -19.88 -1.42
C ALA A 25 5.44 -19.14 -0.50
N GLY A 26 5.98 -18.26 0.35
CA GLY A 26 5.24 -17.65 1.45
C GLY A 26 4.04 -16.85 0.95
N ASP A 27 3.09 -16.61 1.85
CA ASP A 27 1.87 -15.87 1.56
C ASP A 27 2.16 -14.56 0.80
N ARG A 28 1.33 -14.28 -0.23
CA ARG A 28 1.38 -13.02 -0.97
C ARG A 28 0.75 -11.92 -0.12
N VAL A 29 1.53 -10.88 0.18
CA VAL A 29 1.09 -9.74 1.00
C VAL A 29 1.04 -8.47 0.16
N PRO A 30 0.26 -7.45 0.52
CA PRO A 30 0.32 -6.14 -0.15
C PRO A 30 1.74 -5.59 -0.10
N TRP A 31 2.33 -5.21 -1.23
CA TRP A 31 3.74 -4.77 -1.26
C TRP A 31 4.02 -3.61 -0.29
N ALA A 32 3.05 -2.71 -0.12
CA ALA A 32 3.16 -1.54 0.74
C ALA A 32 3.23 -1.91 2.23
N SER A 33 2.83 -3.12 2.64
CA SER A 33 2.97 -3.59 4.02
C SER A 33 4.38 -4.04 4.37
N VAL A 34 5.21 -4.36 3.37
CA VAL A 34 6.60 -4.78 3.55
C VAL A 34 7.61 -3.69 3.15
N TYR A 35 7.11 -2.55 2.67
CA TYR A 35 7.96 -1.39 2.40
C TYR A 35 8.57 -0.85 3.70
N ASN A 36 9.86 -0.54 3.67
CA ASN A 36 10.65 -0.19 4.86
C ASN A 36 11.44 1.12 4.71
N GLY A 37 11.07 2.02 3.79
CA GLY A 37 11.59 3.39 3.76
C GLY A 37 12.73 3.64 2.75
N PRO A 38 13.47 4.77 2.87
CA PRO A 38 13.34 5.82 3.89
C PRO A 38 12.19 6.80 3.64
N TYR A 39 11.63 6.82 2.43
CA TYR A 39 10.72 7.87 2.00
C TYR A 39 9.27 7.50 2.22
N ASP A 40 8.43 8.52 2.35
CA ASP A 40 7.00 8.35 2.31
C ASP A 40 6.55 8.01 0.87
N ILE A 41 5.75 6.95 0.68
CA ILE A 41 5.20 6.58 -0.62
C ILE A 41 3.68 6.78 -0.65
N ILE A 42 3.21 7.53 -1.64
CA ILE A 42 1.79 7.68 -2.00
C ILE A 42 1.56 6.95 -3.32
N PHE A 43 0.58 6.04 -3.36
CA PHE A 43 0.29 5.22 -4.55
C PHE A 43 -1.21 5.07 -4.84
N GLY A 44 -1.56 4.40 -5.93
CA GLY A 44 -2.95 4.15 -6.37
C GLY A 44 -3.11 2.78 -7.00
N HIS A 45 -3.91 2.67 -8.08
CA HIS A 45 -4.16 1.46 -8.88
C HIS A 45 -4.95 0.33 -8.19
N ASP A 46 -4.99 0.31 -6.85
CA ASP A 46 -5.67 -0.71 -6.06
C ASP A 46 -7.02 -0.33 -5.44
N ALA A 47 -7.94 0.07 -6.32
CA ALA A 47 -9.35 0.33 -6.02
C ALA A 47 -10.08 -0.81 -5.26
N LYS A 48 -9.63 -2.06 -5.40
CA LYS A 48 -10.19 -3.22 -4.70
C LYS A 48 -9.92 -3.12 -3.20
N ARG A 49 -8.67 -2.85 -2.81
CA ARG A 49 -8.26 -2.66 -1.41
C ARG A 49 -8.65 -1.28 -0.85
N GLY A 50 -8.94 -0.32 -1.72
CA GLY A 50 -9.39 1.01 -1.32
C GLY A 50 -8.29 1.81 -0.62
N LEU A 51 -8.65 2.60 0.40
CA LEU A 51 -7.71 3.42 1.15
C LEU A 51 -6.79 2.52 1.99
N GLN A 52 -5.51 2.50 1.65
CA GLN A 52 -4.50 1.70 2.34
C GLN A 52 -3.60 2.59 3.19
N LYS A 53 -3.27 2.19 4.41
CA LYS A 53 -2.39 2.93 5.32
C LYS A 53 -1.42 1.97 6.00
N TYR A 54 -0.14 2.12 5.69
CA TYR A 54 0.94 1.36 6.30
C TYR A 54 1.92 2.32 6.97
N HIS A 55 2.33 1.99 8.19
CA HIS A 55 3.33 2.72 8.96
C HIS A 55 4.49 1.79 9.26
N PHE A 56 5.71 2.28 9.11
CA PHE A 56 6.92 1.53 9.41
C PHE A 56 7.93 2.43 10.10
N ASP A 57 8.60 1.84 11.07
CA ASP A 57 9.76 2.41 11.74
C ASP A 57 10.97 2.18 10.83
N TYR A 58 11.55 3.27 10.31
CA TYR A 58 12.81 3.22 9.56
C TYR A 58 13.96 3.71 10.45
N CYS A 59 15.02 2.91 10.54
CA CYS A 59 16.27 3.29 11.20
C CYS A 59 17.30 3.66 10.12
N PRO A 60 17.68 4.95 9.99
CA PRO A 60 18.66 5.41 8.99
C PRO A 60 20.03 4.70 9.08
N ASN A 61 20.35 4.11 10.24
CA ASN A 61 21.66 3.52 10.55
C ASN A 61 21.64 1.98 10.71
N GLY A 62 20.57 1.28 10.30
CA GLY A 62 20.61 -0.17 10.06
C GLY A 62 20.93 -1.08 11.25
N VAL A 63 20.49 -0.76 12.48
CA VAL A 63 20.57 -1.74 13.58
C VAL A 63 19.43 -2.76 13.48
N ASP A 64 19.64 -3.80 12.68
CA ASP A 64 18.80 -5.00 12.58
C ASP A 64 18.77 -5.77 13.91
N ASN A 65 17.98 -5.28 14.87
CA ASN A 65 17.52 -6.07 16.00
C ASN A 65 16.03 -5.81 16.19
N LEU A 66 15.23 -6.70 15.61
CA LEU A 66 13.76 -6.72 15.68
C LEU A 66 13.25 -6.62 17.13
N GLU A 67 14.04 -7.06 18.10
CA GLU A 67 13.73 -7.08 19.54
C GLU A 67 13.92 -5.72 20.25
N LYS A 68 14.58 -4.73 19.63
CA LYS A 68 14.87 -3.42 20.25
C LYS A 68 14.03 -2.26 19.69
N ARG A 69 12.85 -2.54 19.13
CA ARG A 69 11.86 -1.53 18.68
C ARG A 69 11.14 -0.83 19.84
N THR A 70 11.84 -0.48 20.91
CA THR A 70 11.32 0.47 21.90
C THR A 70 11.48 1.86 21.31
N ALA A 71 10.36 2.56 21.10
CA ALA A 71 10.27 3.90 20.50
C ALA A 71 11.30 4.89 21.09
N THR A 72 12.49 4.97 20.52
CA THR A 72 13.43 6.07 20.73
C THR A 72 13.11 7.18 19.73
N PRO A 73 13.33 8.45 20.08
CA PRO A 73 13.00 9.61 19.22
C PRO A 73 13.82 9.70 17.92
N GLU A 74 14.75 8.78 17.66
CA GLU A 74 15.59 8.72 16.45
C GLU A 74 14.98 7.87 15.32
N VAL A 75 13.87 7.17 15.58
CA VAL A 75 13.18 6.35 14.58
C VAL A 75 12.26 7.25 13.75
N GLU A 76 12.61 7.49 12.48
CA GLU A 76 11.72 8.15 11.54
C GLU A 76 10.63 7.16 11.09
N ARG A 77 9.38 7.55 11.26
CA ARG A 77 8.24 6.76 10.79
C ARG A 77 7.93 7.12 9.36
N GLY A 78 8.26 6.22 8.44
CA GLY A 78 7.78 6.33 7.07
C GLY A 78 6.35 5.78 6.95
N TYR A 79 5.65 6.22 5.89
CA TYR A 79 4.35 5.68 5.55
C TYR A 79 4.28 5.25 4.08
N ALA A 80 3.48 4.21 3.81
CA ALA A 80 3.02 3.88 2.47
C ALA A 80 1.49 3.95 2.44
N MET A 81 0.93 4.74 1.53
CA MET A 81 -0.51 5.02 1.50
C MET A 81 -1.09 4.91 0.09
N GLY A 82 -2.09 4.05 -0.06
CA GLY A 82 -2.83 3.85 -1.29
C GLY A 82 -4.07 4.73 -1.32
N LEU A 83 -4.18 5.62 -2.30
CA LEU A 83 -5.28 6.59 -2.45
C LEU A 83 -6.34 6.16 -3.46
N ASP A 84 -6.13 5.04 -4.17
CA ASP A 84 -7.13 4.55 -5.12
C ASP A 84 -8.31 3.94 -4.37
N THR A 85 -9.28 4.80 -4.10
CA THR A 85 -10.52 4.43 -3.43
C THR A 85 -11.63 4.09 -4.41
N GLY A 86 -11.33 3.93 -5.71
CA GLY A 86 -12.29 3.46 -6.70
C GLY A 86 -13.40 4.47 -7.04
N CYS A 87 -13.06 5.75 -7.21
CA CYS A 87 -14.02 6.81 -7.53
C CYS A 87 -14.90 6.47 -8.74
N VAL A 88 -14.31 5.92 -9.81
CA VAL A 88 -15.04 5.54 -11.03
C VAL A 88 -16.09 4.46 -10.78
N TYR A 89 -15.87 3.64 -9.75
CA TYR A 89 -16.77 2.56 -9.32
C TYR A 89 -17.83 3.03 -8.31
N GLY A 90 -18.04 4.35 -8.17
CA GLY A 90 -19.08 4.92 -7.29
C GLY A 90 -18.67 5.07 -5.82
N LYS A 91 -17.38 4.93 -5.50
CA LYS A 91 -16.85 5.13 -4.14
C LYS A 91 -16.42 6.59 -3.93
N CYS A 92 -15.15 6.86 -3.64
CA CYS A 92 -14.64 8.22 -3.39
C CYS A 92 -13.45 8.55 -4.28
N LEU A 93 -13.29 9.84 -4.60
CA LEU A 93 -11.99 10.41 -4.98
C LEU A 93 -11.25 10.79 -3.70
N THR A 94 -10.00 10.34 -3.56
CA THR A 94 -9.19 10.60 -2.37
C THR A 94 -7.97 11.46 -2.73
N GLY A 95 -7.77 12.52 -1.95
CA GLY A 95 -6.58 13.36 -2.00
C GLY A 95 -5.79 13.28 -0.69
N TYR A 96 -4.49 13.52 -0.78
CA TYR A 96 -3.58 13.58 0.36
C TYR A 96 -2.83 14.91 0.37
N LEU A 97 -2.89 15.61 1.49
CA LEU A 97 -2.30 16.94 1.67
C LEU A 97 -0.94 16.83 2.36
N LEU A 98 0.09 17.32 1.67
CA LEU A 98 1.46 17.44 2.19
C LEU A 98 1.79 18.90 2.53
N PRO A 99 2.60 19.17 3.58
CA PRO A 99 3.20 18.21 4.52
C PRO A 99 2.26 17.80 5.68
N GLN A 100 1.02 18.29 5.72
CA GLN A 100 0.09 18.12 6.85
C GLN A 100 -0.37 16.67 7.09
N LYS A 101 -0.03 15.74 6.17
CA LYS A 101 -0.38 14.31 6.22
C LYS A 101 -1.89 14.07 6.39
N LYS A 102 -2.73 14.92 5.77
CA LYS A 102 -4.19 14.89 5.91
C LYS A 102 -4.87 14.29 4.68
N ILE A 103 -5.91 13.48 4.91
CA ILE A 103 -6.70 12.84 3.87
C ILE A 103 -8.00 13.63 3.65
N PHE A 104 -8.36 13.82 2.38
CA PHE A 104 -9.63 14.40 1.96
C PHE A 104 -10.31 13.44 1.00
N GLN A 105 -11.62 13.29 1.14
CA GLN A 105 -12.41 12.41 0.28
C GLN A 105 -13.66 13.12 -0.19
N VAL A 106 -13.98 12.95 -1.47
CA VAL A 106 -15.22 13.40 -2.08
C VAL A 106 -15.96 12.17 -2.61
N PRO A 107 -17.21 11.92 -2.19
CA PRO A 107 -18.01 10.84 -2.76
C PRO A 107 -18.19 11.03 -4.27
N ALA A 108 -18.16 9.94 -5.02
CA ALA A 108 -18.54 9.96 -6.43
C ALA A 108 -20.03 10.31 -6.54
N SER A 109 -20.39 11.11 -7.54
CA SER A 109 -21.80 11.47 -7.77
C SER A 109 -22.65 10.28 -8.19
N MET A 110 -22.03 9.27 -8.81
CA MET A 110 -22.65 8.03 -9.27
C MET A 110 -21.57 6.98 -9.56
N THR A 111 -22.01 5.75 -9.82
CA THR A 111 -21.16 4.70 -10.41
C THR A 111 -21.02 4.93 -11.91
N TYR A 112 -19.81 5.20 -12.39
CA TYR A 112 -19.52 5.42 -13.82
C TYR A 112 -19.11 4.14 -14.54
N CYS A 113 -18.44 3.23 -13.83
CA CYS A 113 -18.12 1.88 -14.30
C CYS A 113 -18.57 0.87 -13.25
N GLN A 114 -19.30 -0.16 -13.68
CA GLN A 114 -19.60 -1.28 -12.78
C GLN A 114 -18.28 -2.01 -12.49
N PRO A 115 -17.94 -2.27 -11.22
CA PRO A 115 -16.85 -3.18 -10.93
C PRO A 115 -17.23 -4.55 -11.49
N ASP A 116 -16.29 -5.23 -12.15
CA ASP A 116 -16.52 -6.59 -12.64
C ASP A 116 -17.01 -7.45 -11.47
N SER A 117 -18.09 -8.20 -11.71
CA SER A 117 -18.61 -9.23 -10.79
C SER A 117 -17.60 -10.37 -10.74
N GLY A 118 -16.48 -10.15 -10.03
CA GLY A 118 -15.49 -11.17 -9.74
C GLY A 118 -16.10 -12.33 -8.98
#